data_AF-A0A9D2QIT5-F1
#
_entry.id   AF-A0A9D2QIT5-F1
#
_cell.length_a   1.000
_cell.length_b   1.000
_cell.length_c   1.000
_cell.angle_alpha   90.00
_cell.angle_beta   90.00
_cell.angle_gamma   90.00
#
_symmetry.space_group_name_H-M   'P 1'
#
loop_
_entity.id
_entity.type
_entity.pdbx_description
1 polymer ?
#
loop_
_entity_poly.entity_id
_entity_poly.type
_entity_poly.pdbx_seq_one_letter_code
_entity_poly.pdbx_strand_id
1 'polypeptide(L)'
;MNNFDFLKSPDEVNKGIAKRMRQRRKEKKITQVQLAKYSDVSLGSIKRFERIGEISLTSLVKIAFALGCEDDFESLFARKGYASIEEVINEGK
;
A
#
# COMPACT_ATOMS: atom_id res chain seq x y z
N MET A 1 -22.51 19.11 11.37
CA MET A 1 -21.29 18.30 11.21
C MET A 1 -21.44 17.51 9.93
N ASN A 2 -20.59 17.76 8.93
CA ASN A 2 -20.67 17.07 7.65
C ASN A 2 -20.29 15.61 7.88
N ASN A 3 -21.26 14.72 7.71
CA ASN A 3 -21.07 13.29 7.78
C ASN A 3 -20.31 12.90 6.50
N PHE A 4 -18.97 12.86 6.57
CA PHE A 4 -18.18 12.22 5.53
C PHE A 4 -18.51 10.73 5.61
N ASP A 5 -19.39 10.26 4.72
CA ASP A 5 -19.61 8.84 4.48
C ASP A 5 -18.35 8.26 3.83
N PHE A 6 -17.33 8.01 4.65
CA PHE A 6 -16.18 7.25 4.23
C PHE A 6 -16.64 5.81 3.97
N LEU A 7 -16.62 5.39 2.69
CA LEU A 7 -16.97 4.02 2.29
C LEU A 7 -16.12 2.95 2.99
N LYS A 8 -14.94 3.33 3.50
CA LYS A 8 -14.02 2.47 4.26
C LYS A 8 -13.32 3.28 5.35
N SER A 9 -13.18 2.68 6.52
CA SER A 9 -12.32 3.16 7.59
C SER A 9 -10.83 3.04 7.22
N PRO A 10 -9.94 3.82 7.86
CA PRO A 10 -8.49 3.67 7.68
C PRO A 10 -7.98 2.24 7.95
N ASP A 11 -8.55 1.55 8.94
CA ASP A 11 -8.22 0.16 9.25
C ASP A 11 -8.59 -0.80 8.11
N GLU A 12 -9.76 -0.62 7.50
CA GLU A 12 -10.17 -1.41 6.33
C GLU A 12 -9.27 -1.15 5.12
N VAL A 13 -8.79 0.09 4.93
CA VAL A 13 -7.79 0.41 3.91
C VAL A 13 -6.48 -0.33 4.18
N ASN A 14 -5.97 -0.28 5.42
CA ASN A 14 -4.73 -0.96 5.82
C ASN A 14 -4.83 -2.48 5.64
N LYS A 15 -5.93 -3.10 6.08
CA LYS A 15 -6.20 -4.53 5.87
C LYS A 15 -6.30 -4.88 4.40
N GLY A 16 -6.88 -3.99 3.58
CA GLY A 16 -6.92 -4.13 2.13
C GLY A 16 -5.53 -4.16 1.50
N ILE A 17 -4.63 -3.26 1.91
CA ILE A 17 -3.23 -3.22 1.47
C ILE A 17 -2.53 -4.52 1.87
N ALA A 18 -2.63 -4.93 3.13
CA ALA A 18 -2.03 -6.16 3.64
C ALA A 18 -2.51 -7.41 2.89
N LYS A 19 -3.82 -7.50 2.60
CA LYS A 19 -4.38 -8.61 1.81
C LYS A 19 -3.77 -8.69 0.42
N ARG A 20 -3.64 -7.55 -0.29
CA ARG A 20 -3.05 -7.51 -1.65
C ARG A 20 -1.57 -7.88 -1.64
N MET A 21 -0.79 -7.38 -0.68
CA MET A 21 0.64 -7.73 -0.59
C MET A 21 0.87 -9.18 -0.18
N ARG A 22 0.07 -9.72 0.75
CA ARG A 22 0.10 -11.15 1.10
C ARG A 22 -0.22 -12.02 -0.11
N GLN A 23 -1.16 -11.60 -0.96
CA GLN A 23 -1.53 -12.30 -2.18
C GLN A 23 -0.37 -12.30 -3.18
N ARG A 24 0.25 -11.14 -3.46
CA ARG A 24 1.48 -11.04 -4.29
C ARG A 24 2.61 -11.92 -3.77
N ARG A 25 2.83 -11.95 -2.46
CA ARG A 25 3.81 -12.84 -1.81
C ARG A 25 3.53 -14.31 -2.15
N LYS A 26 2.26 -14.75 -2.02
CA LYS A 26 1.86 -16.13 -2.31
C LYS A 26 1.96 -16.48 -3.79
N GLU A 27 1.65 -15.55 -4.70
CA GLU A 27 1.80 -15.73 -6.15
C GLU A 27 3.27 -15.99 -6.53
N LYS A 28 4.21 -15.32 -5.85
CA LYS A 28 5.64 -15.56 -5.98
C LYS A 28 6.14 -16.80 -5.23
N LYS A 29 5.26 -17.56 -4.56
CA LYS A 29 5.56 -18.79 -3.80
C LYS A 29 6.61 -18.61 -2.70
N ILE A 30 6.70 -17.41 -2.11
CA ILE A 30 7.65 -17.11 -1.03
C ILE A 30 6.96 -17.14 0.35
N THR A 31 7.64 -17.68 1.35
CA THR A 31 7.19 -17.72 2.75
C THR A 31 7.33 -16.35 3.41
N GLN A 32 6.70 -16.16 4.59
CA GLN A 32 6.92 -14.95 5.40
C GLN A 32 8.38 -14.81 5.84
N VAL A 33 9.07 -15.92 6.09
CA VAL A 33 10.51 -15.94 6.46
C VAL A 33 11.37 -15.47 5.30
N GLN A 34 11.08 -15.97 4.09
CA GLN A 34 11.77 -15.53 2.88
C GLN A 34 11.50 -14.05 2.59
N LEU A 35 10.25 -13.60 2.71
CA LEU A 35 9.92 -12.18 2.51
C LEU A 35 10.69 -11.30 3.51
N ALA A 36 10.69 -11.66 4.80
CA ALA A 36 11.44 -10.94 5.83
C ALA A 36 12.92 -10.79 5.46
N LYS A 37 13.53 -11.87 4.95
CA LYS A 37 14.92 -11.87 4.47
C LYS A 37 15.12 -10.97 3.24
N TYR A 38 14.23 -11.05 2.25
CA TYR A 38 14.37 -10.30 0.99
C TYR A 38 14.11 -8.80 1.16
N SER A 39 13.20 -8.41 2.06
CA SER A 39 12.84 -7.02 2.29
C SER A 39 13.67 -6.34 3.38
N ASP A 40 14.54 -7.07 4.10
CA ASP A 40 15.21 -6.54 5.30
C ASP A 40 14.20 -5.93 6.32
N VAL A 41 13.17 -6.72 6.62
CA VAL A 41 12.10 -6.40 7.59
C VAL A 41 11.95 -7.57 8.54
N SER A 42 11.76 -7.29 9.83
CA SER A 42 11.62 -8.36 10.83
C SER A 42 10.43 -9.28 10.51
N LEU A 43 10.57 -10.58 10.78
CA LEU A 43 9.48 -11.54 10.64
C LEU A 43 8.25 -11.16 11.50
N GLY A 44 8.48 -10.56 12.68
CA GLY A 44 7.43 -10.07 13.55
C GLY A 44 6.59 -8.98 12.88
N SER A 45 7.24 -8.05 12.17
CA SER A 45 6.58 -7.00 11.40
C SER A 45 5.81 -7.58 10.21
N ILE A 46 6.37 -8.54 9.46
CA ILE A 46 5.65 -9.23 8.37
C ILE A 46 4.40 -9.94 8.90
N LYS A 47 4.51 -10.66 10.02
CA LYS A 47 3.37 -11.36 10.63
C LYS A 47 2.29 -10.40 11.10
N ARG A 48 2.67 -9.29 11.76
CA ARG A 48 1.73 -8.26 12.21
C ARG A 48 1.01 -7.65 11.01
N PHE A 49 1.75 -7.22 10.00
CA PHE A 49 1.22 -6.64 8.78
C PHE A 49 0.22 -7.56 8.09
N GLU A 50 0.61 -8.80 7.78
CA GLU A 50 -0.26 -9.74 7.07
C GLU A 50 -1.49 -10.21 7.87
N ARG A 51 -1.46 -10.07 9.20
CA ARG A 51 -2.55 -10.48 10.09
C ARG A 51 -3.54 -9.36 10.36
N ILE A 52 -3.06 -8.15 10.66
CA ILE A 52 -3.92 -7.04 11.12
C ILE A 52 -3.73 -5.74 10.34
N GLY A 53 -2.81 -5.66 9.38
CA GLY A 53 -2.60 -4.46 8.56
C GLY A 53 -1.65 -3.42 9.15
N GLU A 54 -1.10 -3.64 10.34
CA GLU A 54 -0.18 -2.69 10.99
C GLU A 54 1.28 -2.89 10.56
N ILE A 55 1.92 -1.82 10.10
CA ILE A 55 3.34 -1.76 9.72
C ILE A 55 3.81 -0.30 9.63
N SER A 56 5.12 -0.05 9.70
CA SER A 56 5.66 1.28 9.35
C SER A 56 5.69 1.48 7.83
N LEU A 57 5.57 2.73 7.37
CA LEU A 57 5.67 3.07 5.95
C LEU A 57 6.98 2.58 5.32
N THR A 58 8.12 2.81 5.98
CA THR A 58 9.43 2.34 5.50
C THR A 58 9.49 0.82 5.28
N SER A 59 8.94 0.04 6.22
CA SER A 59 8.92 -1.42 6.08
C SER A 59 7.96 -1.86 4.97
N LEU A 60 6.85 -1.13 4.78
CA LEU A 60 5.90 -1.40 3.70
C LEU A 60 6.53 -1.15 2.33
N VAL A 61 7.25 -0.04 2.16
CA VAL A 61 8.01 0.27 0.93
C VAL A 61 9.06 -0.81 0.66
N LYS A 62 9.85 -1.20 1.67
CA LYS A 62 10.80 -2.31 1.57
C LYS A 62 10.16 -3.62 1.07
N ILE A 63 8.97 -3.97 1.59
CA ILE A 63 8.22 -5.15 1.12
C ILE A 63 7.78 -4.96 -0.33
N ALA A 64 7.36 -3.75 -0.73
CA ALA A 64 6.95 -3.46 -2.10
C ALA A 64 8.11 -3.71 -3.07
N PHE A 65 9.31 -3.20 -2.79
CA PHE A 65 10.53 -3.49 -3.56
C PHE A 65 10.84 -4.99 -3.62
N ALA A 66 10.77 -5.69 -2.47
CA ALA A 66 11.01 -7.14 -2.45
C ALA A 66 9.97 -7.95 -3.26
N LEU A 67 8.78 -7.39 -3.49
CA LEU A 67 7.72 -7.97 -4.30
C LEU A 67 7.67 -7.42 -5.74
N GLY A 68 8.52 -6.46 -6.11
CA GLY A 68 8.48 -5.80 -7.43
C GLY A 68 7.20 -4.98 -7.62
N CYS A 69 6.85 -4.16 -6.62
CA CYS A 69 5.65 -3.32 -6.59
C CYS A 69 5.97 -1.88 -6.15
N GLU A 70 7.22 -1.44 -6.32
CA GLU A 70 7.70 -0.08 -6.02
C GLU A 70 6.93 1.00 -6.77
N ASP A 71 6.51 0.75 -8.01
CA ASP A 71 5.70 1.67 -8.81
C ASP A 71 4.34 2.01 -8.18
N ASP A 72 3.77 1.10 -7.37
CA ASP A 72 2.53 1.36 -6.62
C ASP A 72 2.75 2.48 -5.57
N PHE A 73 3.98 2.64 -5.06
CA PHE A 73 4.34 3.69 -4.10
C PHE A 73 4.77 4.99 -4.78
N GLU A 74 5.50 4.92 -5.89
CA GLU A 74 5.84 6.12 -6.69
C GLU A 74 4.59 6.81 -7.24
N SER A 75 3.54 6.04 -7.55
CA SER A 75 2.26 6.57 -8.02
C SER A 75 1.30 7.00 -6.89
N LEU A 76 1.62 6.68 -5.62
CA LEU A 76 0.75 6.98 -4.49
C LEU A 76 0.68 8.50 -4.28
N PHE A 77 -0.53 9.06 -4.39
CA PHE A 77 -0.79 10.51 -4.37
C PHE A 77 -0.16 11.32 -5.51
N ALA A 78 0.33 10.68 -6.58
CA ALA A 78 0.93 11.38 -7.71
C ALA A 78 -0.09 12.07 -8.64
N ARG A 79 -1.36 11.64 -8.62
CA ARG A 79 -2.43 12.25 -9.43
C ARG A 79 -2.89 13.57 -8.80
N LYS A 80 -2.94 14.63 -9.60
CA LYS A 80 -3.60 15.88 -9.22
C LYS A 80 -5.08 15.62 -9.00
N GLY A 81 -5.58 16.03 -7.85
CA GLY A 81 -7.02 16.14 -7.63
C GLY A 81 -7.48 17.43 -8.28
N TYR A 82 -8.12 17.35 -9.44
CA TYR A 82 -8.79 18.51 -10.02
C TYR A 82 -10.11 18.74 -9.28
N ALA A 83 -10.31 19.96 -8.80
CA ALA A 83 -11.53 20.39 -8.14
C ALA A 83 -12.61 20.81 -9.16
N SER A 84 -12.24 21.09 -10.41
CA SER A 84 -13.20 21.42 -11.48
C SER A 84 -12.72 21.01 -12.87
N ILE A 85 -13.65 21.02 -13.84
CA ILE A 85 -13.35 20.77 -15.25
C ILE A 85 -12.43 21.88 -15.80
N GLU A 86 -12.58 23.11 -15.34
CA GLU A 86 -11.71 24.23 -15.72
C GLU A 86 -10.24 24.00 -15.34
N GLU A 87 -9.96 23.36 -14.19
CA GLU A 87 -8.58 23.02 -13.80
C GLU A 87 -7.94 22.00 -14.75
N VAL A 88 -8.74 21.05 -15.27
CA VAL A 88 -8.28 20.07 -16.27
C VAL A 88 -7.99 20.75 -17.60
N ILE A 89 -8.86 21.67 -18.05
CA ILE A 89 -8.71 22.39 -19.33
C ILE A 89 -7.47 23.29 -19.33
N ASN A 90 -7.16 23.91 -18.18
CA ASN A 90 -6.05 24.87 -18.08
C ASN A 90 -4.66 24.22 -17.99
N GLU A 91 -4.54 22.94 -17.67
CA GLU A 91 -3.24 22.25 -17.62
C GLU A 91 -2.73 21.80 -19.00
N GLY A 92 -3.61 21.64 -19.98
CA GLY A 92 -3.23 21.28 -21.36
C GLY A 92 -2.77 22.46 -22.22
N LYS A 93 -2.64 23.66 -21.65
CA LYS A 93 -2.11 24.87 -22.29
C LYS A 93 -0.68 25.12 -21.83
#